data_AF-A0A166H9I3-F1
#
_entry.id   AF-A0A166H9I3-F1
#
_cell.length_a   1.000
_cell.length_b   1.000
_cell.length_c   1.000
_cell.angle_alpha   90.00
_cell.angle_beta   90.00
_cell.angle_gamma   90.00
#
_symmetry.space_group_name_H-M   'P 1'
#
loop_
_entity.id
_entity.type
_entity.pdbx_description
1 polymer ?
#
loop_
_entity_poly.entity_id
_entity_poly.type
_entity_poly.pdbx_seq_one_letter_code
_entity_poly.pdbx_strand_id
1 'polypeptide(L)'
;MADGEENLPRDAKIVKTLLKSMGVVDYEPRVIHQFLELWYRYVVDILTDSQVYAEHAGKSAIDSDDVKLAIQSKVNFSFSQPPPREVLLELARNRNKIPLPKSISGPGIALPPDEDTLISPNYQLAIPIKQASQAVEETEDEEMADPNPKPTQEPKTQVPLNASQQVSFSLGAKRPRGSI
;
A
#
# COMPACT_ATOMS: atom_id res chain seq x y z
N MET A 1 24.37 36.38 -1.18
CA MET A 1 24.64 34.96 -0.90
C MET A 1 24.90 34.27 -2.23
N ALA A 2 26.16 34.19 -2.68
CA ALA A 2 26.52 33.65 -4.01
C ALA A 2 27.72 32.68 -3.95
N ASP A 3 28.20 32.35 -2.76
CA ASP A 3 29.49 31.67 -2.55
C ASP A 3 29.41 30.13 -2.61
N GLY A 4 28.20 29.61 -2.84
CA GLY A 4 27.94 28.17 -2.96
C GLY A 4 27.89 27.65 -4.39
N GLU A 5 27.89 28.51 -5.42
CA GLU A 5 27.68 28.11 -6.82
C GLU A 5 28.97 27.65 -7.52
N GLU A 6 30.13 28.21 -7.15
CA GLU A 6 31.40 27.90 -7.83
C GLU A 6 31.94 26.52 -7.47
N ASN A 7 31.70 26.04 -6.25
CA ASN A 7 32.23 24.78 -5.71
C ASN A 7 31.46 23.51 -6.14
N LEU A 8 30.42 23.62 -6.97
CA LEU A 8 29.70 22.43 -7.43
C LEU A 8 30.48 21.69 -8.54
N PRO A 9 30.51 20.34 -8.51
CA PRO A 9 31.09 19.54 -9.59
C PRO A 9 30.36 19.79 -10.91
N ARG A 10 31.04 19.56 -12.03
CA ARG A 10 30.54 19.86 -13.39
C ARG A 10 29.16 19.27 -13.64
N ASP A 11 28.94 18.02 -13.26
CA ASP A 11 27.69 17.31 -13.54
C ASP A 11 26.52 17.86 -12.71
N ALA A 12 26.79 18.33 -11.48
CA ALA A 12 25.79 19.04 -10.68
C ALA A 12 25.37 20.37 -11.32
N LYS A 13 26.32 21.09 -11.94
CA LYS A 13 26.02 22.33 -12.70
C LYS A 13 25.16 22.05 -13.94
N ILE A 14 25.37 20.91 -14.61
CA ILE A 14 24.54 20.48 -15.74
C ILE A 14 23.11 20.18 -15.27
N VAL A 15 22.93 19.39 -14.21
CA VAL A 15 21.60 19.09 -13.64
C VAL A 15 20.87 20.38 -13.23
N LYS A 16 21.57 21.32 -12.60
CA LYS A 16 21.01 22.63 -12.25
C LYS A 16 20.56 23.44 -13.47
N THR A 17 21.35 23.42 -14.53
CA THR A 17 21.01 24.09 -15.79
C THR A 17 19.79 23.44 -16.46
N LEU A 18 19.66 22.11 -16.37
CA LEU A 18 18.50 21.36 -16.85
C LEU A 18 17.23 21.69 -16.06
N LEU A 19 17.31 21.75 -14.73
CA LEU A 19 16.15 22.13 -13.91
C LEU A 19 15.69 23.55 -14.24
N LYS A 20 16.64 24.47 -14.44
CA LYS A 20 16.36 25.85 -14.85
C LYS A 20 15.70 25.93 -16.24
N SER A 21 16.12 25.11 -17.21
CA SER A 21 15.50 25.11 -18.55
C SER A 21 14.08 24.55 -18.56
N MET A 22 13.76 23.65 -17.62
CA MET A 22 12.41 23.13 -17.39
C MET A 22 11.51 24.09 -16.59
N GLY A 23 12.01 25.27 -16.21
CA GLY A 23 11.27 26.26 -15.44
C GLY A 23 11.16 25.95 -13.94
N VAL A 24 11.94 25.00 -13.43
CA VAL A 24 11.97 24.67 -12.00
C VAL A 24 12.96 25.61 -11.31
N VAL A 25 12.43 26.59 -10.58
CA VAL A 25 13.21 27.63 -9.90
C VAL A 25 13.55 27.24 -8.46
N ASP A 26 12.60 26.60 -7.76
CA ASP A 26 12.74 26.21 -6.36
C ASP A 26 12.73 24.68 -6.22
N TYR A 27 13.80 24.14 -5.65
CA TYR A 27 13.94 22.71 -5.35
C TYR A 27 14.90 22.52 -4.17
N GLU A 28 14.75 21.40 -3.44
CA GLU A 28 15.68 21.06 -2.36
C GLU A 28 17.06 20.68 -2.94
N PRO A 29 18.19 21.11 -2.34
CA PRO A 29 19.52 20.75 -2.82
C PRO A 29 19.74 19.24 -3.00
N ARG A 30 19.06 18.41 -2.19
CA ARG A 30 19.12 16.95 -2.27
C ARG A 30 18.63 16.38 -3.60
N VAL A 31 17.76 17.10 -4.31
CA VAL A 31 17.26 16.70 -5.65
C VAL A 31 18.41 16.56 -6.64
N ILE A 32 19.40 17.46 -6.61
CA ILE A 32 20.57 17.37 -7.50
C ILE A 32 21.33 16.08 -7.25
N HIS A 33 21.59 15.74 -5.98
CA HIS A 33 22.30 14.52 -5.62
C HIS A 33 21.54 13.26 -6.05
N GLN A 34 20.22 13.24 -5.86
CA GLN A 34 19.39 12.12 -6.28
C GLN A 34 19.33 11.98 -7.82
N PHE A 35 19.30 13.09 -8.55
CA PHE A 35 19.40 13.06 -10.01
C PHE A 35 20.74 12.50 -10.49
N LEU A 36 21.84 12.89 -9.86
CA LEU A 36 23.16 12.36 -10.19
C LEU A 36 23.23 10.86 -9.92
N GLU A 37 22.78 10.41 -8.75
CA GLU A 37 22.73 8.98 -8.41
C GLU A 37 21.90 8.19 -9.44
N LEU A 38 20.71 8.68 -9.78
CA LEU A 38 19.85 8.07 -10.78
C LEU A 38 20.54 8.01 -12.15
N TRP A 39 21.17 9.10 -12.57
CA TRP A 39 21.83 9.18 -13.87
C TRP A 39 22.99 8.20 -13.97
N TYR A 40 23.90 8.19 -12.99
CA TYR A 40 25.04 7.26 -13.02
C TYR A 40 24.59 5.81 -12.92
N ARG A 41 23.63 5.49 -12.03
CA ARG A 41 23.09 4.13 -11.94
C ARG A 41 22.46 3.70 -13.26
N TYR A 42 21.66 4.56 -13.89
CA TYR A 42 21.06 4.26 -15.18
C TYR A 42 22.10 4.00 -16.28
N VAL A 43 23.13 4.85 -16.38
CA VAL A 43 24.19 4.69 -17.38
C VAL A 43 25.01 3.42 -17.14
N VAL A 44 25.37 3.13 -15.89
CA VAL A 44 26.09 1.89 -15.55
C VAL A 44 25.26 0.68 -15.95
N ASP A 45 23.99 0.61 -15.55
CA ASP A 45 23.11 -0.51 -15.92
C ASP A 45 23.05 -0.71 -17.44
N ILE A 46 22.85 0.37 -18.21
CA ILE A 46 22.77 0.30 -19.67
C ILE A 46 24.09 -0.15 -20.28
N LEU A 47 25.23 0.36 -19.81
CA LEU A 47 26.54 -0.04 -20.32
C LEU A 47 26.87 -1.50 -19.97
N THR A 48 26.47 -1.97 -18.79
CA THR A 48 26.60 -3.37 -18.40
C THR A 48 25.79 -4.29 -19.31
N ASP A 49 24.53 -3.96 -19.59
CA ASP A 49 23.71 -4.73 -20.53
C ASP A 49 24.27 -4.67 -21.96
N SER A 50 24.75 -3.50 -22.39
CA SER A 50 25.37 -3.31 -23.71
C SER A 50 26.64 -4.16 -23.87
N GLN A 51 27.45 -4.28 -22.81
CA GLN A 51 28.62 -5.13 -22.79
C GLN A 51 28.25 -6.61 -22.98
N VAL A 52 27.21 -7.09 -22.29
CA VAL A 52 26.71 -8.46 -22.46
C VAL A 52 26.27 -8.73 -23.91
N TYR A 53 25.63 -7.75 -24.57
CA TYR A 53 25.26 -7.87 -25.98
C TYR A 53 26.45 -7.88 -26.93
N ALA A 54 27.46 -7.04 -26.69
CA ALA A 54 28.69 -7.02 -27.46
C ALA A 54 29.45 -8.35 -27.33
N GLU A 55 29.56 -8.89 -26.12
CA GLU A 55 30.18 -10.19 -25.82
C GLU A 55 29.42 -11.34 -26.51
N HIS A 56 28.08 -11.31 -26.48
CA HIS A 56 27.25 -12.29 -27.20
C HIS A 56 27.44 -12.23 -28.72
N ALA A 57 27.70 -11.04 -29.27
CA ALA A 57 28.02 -10.85 -30.68
C ALA A 57 29.50 -11.13 -31.03
N GLY A 58 30.34 -11.50 -30.04
CA GLY A 58 31.77 -11.75 -30.24
C GLY A 58 32.60 -10.49 -30.52
N LYS A 59 32.07 -9.31 -30.19
CA LYS A 59 32.75 -8.02 -30.39
C LYS A 59 33.61 -7.68 -29.18
N SER A 60 34.76 -7.04 -29.42
CA SER A 60 35.66 -6.57 -28.35
C SER A 60 35.33 -5.17 -27.83
N ALA A 61 34.44 -4.45 -28.51
CA ALA A 61 34.01 -3.10 -28.16
C ALA A 61 32.48 -2.97 -28.28
N ILE A 62 31.91 -2.05 -27.49
CA ILE A 62 30.48 -1.74 -27.48
C ILE A 62 30.15 -0.82 -28.66
N ASP A 63 29.21 -1.23 -29.50
CA ASP A 63 28.70 -0.42 -30.61
C ASP A 63 27.44 0.35 -30.23
N SER A 64 27.06 1.33 -31.06
CA SER A 64 25.83 2.10 -30.88
C SER A 64 24.56 1.23 -30.91
N ASP A 65 24.59 0.10 -31.62
CA ASP A 65 23.45 -0.80 -31.71
C ASP A 65 23.27 -1.64 -30.44
N ASP A 66 24.36 -1.99 -29.75
CA ASP A 66 24.32 -2.70 -28.47
C ASP A 66 23.68 -1.80 -27.39
N VAL A 67 24.02 -0.51 -27.40
CA VAL A 67 23.41 0.51 -26.51
C VAL A 67 21.93 0.72 -26.83
N LYS A 68 21.55 0.81 -28.11
CA LYS A 68 20.13 0.94 -28.49
C LYS A 68 19.33 -0.26 -28.03
N LEU A 69 19.88 -1.47 -28.18
CA LEU A 69 19.22 -2.70 -27.75
C LEU A 69 19.04 -2.74 -26.23
N ALA A 70 20.07 -2.36 -25.46
CA ALA A 70 19.98 -2.23 -24.00
C ALA A 70 18.92 -1.24 -23.54
N ILE A 71 18.85 -0.08 -24.18
CA ILE A 71 17.82 0.92 -23.88
C ILE A 71 16.43 0.36 -24.19
N GLN A 72 16.23 -0.26 -25.36
CA GLN A 72 14.94 -0.83 -25.74
C GLN A 72 14.48 -1.92 -24.76
N SER A 73 15.39 -2.81 -24.36
CA SER A 73 15.13 -3.85 -23.37
C SER A 73 14.65 -3.24 -22.05
N LYS A 74 15.35 -2.21 -21.55
CA LYS A 74 15.05 -1.60 -20.26
C LYS A 74 13.78 -0.73 -20.27
N VAL A 75 13.53 0.00 -21.35
CA VAL A 75 12.39 0.93 -21.47
C VAL A 75 11.05 0.20 -21.43
N ASN A 76 10.98 -1.03 -21.97
CA ASN A 76 9.77 -1.85 -21.97
C ASN A 76 9.24 -2.19 -20.57
N PHE A 77 10.12 -2.20 -19.55
CA PHE A 77 9.75 -2.57 -18.17
C PHE A 77 9.84 -1.41 -17.18
N SER A 78 10.70 -0.42 -17.43
CA SER A 78 11.00 0.63 -16.45
C SER A 78 10.13 1.88 -16.60
N PHE A 79 9.61 2.15 -17.81
CA PHE A 79 8.81 3.34 -18.06
C PHE A 79 7.39 2.94 -18.45
N SER A 80 6.41 3.45 -17.70
CA SER A 80 5.02 3.38 -18.12
C SER A 80 4.85 4.26 -19.35
N GLN A 81 4.77 3.65 -20.52
CA GLN A 81 4.30 4.34 -21.71
C GLN A 81 2.80 4.56 -21.56
N PRO A 82 2.29 5.77 -21.85
CA PRO A 82 0.86 5.99 -21.85
C PRO A 82 0.21 4.97 -22.81
N PRO A 83 -0.84 4.26 -22.39
CA PRO A 83 -1.46 3.24 -23.21
C PRO A 83 -1.94 3.86 -24.53
N PRO A 84 -1.79 3.14 -25.67
CA PRO A 84 -2.23 3.66 -26.96
C PRO A 84 -3.70 4.08 -26.92
N ARG A 85 -4.02 5.19 -27.61
CA ARG A 85 -5.38 5.76 -27.67
C ARG A 85 -6.41 4.73 -28.13
N GLU A 86 -6.04 3.84 -29.04
CA GLU A 86 -6.91 2.79 -29.57
C GLU A 86 -7.33 1.79 -28.49
N VAL A 87 -6.38 1.36 -27.64
CA VAL A 87 -6.64 0.47 -26.51
C VAL A 87 -7.60 1.14 -25.52
N LEU A 88 -7.36 2.41 -25.19
CA LEU A 88 -8.27 3.17 -24.32
C LEU A 88 -9.68 3.32 -24.91
N LEU A 89 -9.79 3.57 -26.22
CA LEU A 89 -11.07 3.69 -26.90
C LEU A 89 -11.83 2.35 -26.94
N GLU A 90 -11.14 1.24 -27.15
CA GLU A 90 -11.75 -0.08 -27.11
C GLU A 90 -12.24 -0.43 -25.71
N LEU A 91 -11.42 -0.19 -24.68
CA LEU A 91 -11.81 -0.36 -23.28
C LEU A 91 -13.01 0.52 -22.92
N ALA A 92 -12.99 1.79 -23.34
CA ALA A 92 -14.09 2.71 -23.14
C ALA A 92 -15.37 2.22 -23.85
N ARG A 93 -15.30 1.78 -25.10
CA ARG A 93 -16.44 1.18 -25.81
C ARG A 93 -16.98 -0.04 -25.08
N ASN A 94 -16.11 -0.90 -24.56
CA ASN A 94 -16.53 -2.11 -23.84
C ASN A 94 -17.18 -1.79 -22.49
N ARG A 95 -16.72 -0.77 -21.77
CA ARG A 95 -17.33 -0.31 -20.51
C ARG A 95 -18.63 0.46 -20.74
N ASN A 96 -18.66 1.35 -21.72
CA ASN A 96 -19.80 2.22 -22.02
C ASN A 96 -20.98 1.48 -22.67
N LYS A 97 -20.82 0.21 -23.06
CA LYS A 97 -21.94 -0.68 -23.46
C LYS A 97 -22.88 -0.97 -22.29
N ILE A 98 -22.38 -0.93 -21.06
CA ILE A 98 -23.18 -1.20 -19.87
C ILE A 98 -23.99 0.07 -19.59
N PRO A 99 -25.33 0.03 -19.68
CA PRO A 99 -26.15 1.18 -19.38
C PRO A 99 -25.95 1.58 -17.91
N LEU A 100 -26.12 2.88 -17.64
CA LEU A 100 -26.00 3.38 -16.27
C LEU A 100 -26.99 2.66 -15.35
N PRO A 101 -26.59 2.33 -14.10
CA PRO A 101 -27.52 1.83 -13.10
C PRO A 101 -28.70 2.80 -12.92
N LYS A 102 -29.89 2.26 -12.66
CA LYS A 102 -31.07 3.10 -12.38
C LYS A 102 -30.75 3.97 -11.16
N SER A 103 -30.86 5.29 -11.32
CA SER A 103 -30.64 6.23 -10.21
C SER A 103 -31.59 5.89 -9.07
N ILE A 104 -31.03 5.60 -7.89
CA ILE A 104 -31.79 5.48 -6.65
C ILE A 104 -32.18 6.90 -6.26
N SER A 105 -33.40 7.27 -6.64
CA SER A 105 -33.94 8.61 -6.45
C SER A 105 -34.25 8.83 -4.98
N GLY A 106 -33.25 9.28 -4.22
CA GLY A 106 -33.39 9.74 -2.84
C GLY A 106 -32.41 10.88 -2.58
N PRO A 107 -32.76 11.85 -1.72
CA PRO A 107 -31.81 12.86 -1.28
C PRO A 107 -30.75 12.20 -0.40
N GLY A 108 -29.59 11.86 -0.98
CA GLY A 108 -28.49 11.26 -0.24
C GLY A 108 -27.44 10.61 -1.13
N ILE A 109 -26.34 10.21 -0.51
CA ILE A 109 -25.29 9.41 -1.15
C ILE A 109 -25.73 7.95 -1.04
N ALA A 110 -25.88 7.26 -2.17
CA ALA A 110 -26.10 5.83 -2.19
C ALA A 110 -24.84 5.11 -1.72
N LEU A 111 -24.89 4.46 -0.56
CA LEU A 111 -23.83 3.56 -0.13
C LEU A 111 -23.98 2.21 -0.87
N PRO A 112 -22.85 1.53 -1.15
CA PRO A 112 -22.87 0.11 -1.50
C PRO A 112 -23.59 -0.74 -0.43
N PRO A 113 -23.94 -2.01 -0.73
CA PRO A 113 -24.44 -2.94 0.28
C PRO A 113 -23.53 -3.00 1.51
N ASP A 114 -24.09 -3.22 2.71
CA ASP A 114 -23.33 -3.18 3.97
C ASP A 114 -22.09 -4.11 3.95
N GLU A 115 -22.15 -5.23 3.23
CA GLU A 115 -21.04 -6.18 3.03
C GLU A 115 -19.86 -5.58 2.25
N ASP A 116 -20.12 -4.65 1.34
CA ASP A 116 -19.13 -3.93 0.54
C ASP A 116 -18.71 -2.60 1.20
N THR A 117 -19.21 -2.30 2.40
CA THR A 117 -18.88 -1.06 3.13
C THR A 117 -17.87 -1.30 4.26
N LEU A 118 -16.85 -0.44 4.31
CA LEU A 118 -15.83 -0.45 5.37
C LEU A 118 -16.25 0.36 6.61
N ILE A 119 -17.54 0.35 6.94
CA ILE A 119 -18.09 1.10 8.09
C ILE A 119 -18.09 0.28 9.39
N SER A 120 -18.06 -1.05 9.27
CA SER A 120 -18.01 -1.96 10.42
C SER A 120 -16.56 -2.23 10.84
N PRO A 121 -16.27 -2.40 12.15
CA PRO A 121 -14.95 -2.80 12.60
C PRO A 121 -14.58 -4.16 12.00
N ASN A 122 -13.52 -4.20 11.18
CA ASN A 122 -12.96 -5.44 10.63
C ASN A 122 -11.98 -6.14 11.60
N TYR A 123 -11.90 -5.66 12.85
CA TYR A 123 -11.00 -6.16 13.87
C TYR A 123 -11.78 -6.52 15.15
N GLN A 124 -11.37 -7.60 15.80
CA GLN A 124 -11.86 -7.96 17.13
C GLN A 124 -10.69 -7.92 18.13
N LEU A 125 -10.83 -7.13 19.20
CA LEU A 125 -9.86 -7.12 20.28
C LEU A 125 -10.21 -8.26 21.23
N ALA A 126 -9.34 -9.27 21.32
CA ALA A 126 -9.42 -10.27 22.37
C ALA A 126 -8.92 -9.62 23.67
N ILE A 127 -9.81 -8.91 24.36
CA ILE A 127 -9.56 -8.38 25.71
C ILE A 127 -9.76 -9.58 26.66
N PRO A 128 -8.71 -10.06 27.35
CA PRO A 128 -8.89 -11.05 28.39
C PRO A 128 -9.74 -10.40 29.49
N ILE A 129 -11.00 -10.81 29.61
CA ILE A 129 -11.85 -10.44 30.74
C ILE A 129 -11.20 -11.10 31.96
N LYS A 130 -10.39 -10.33 32.69
CA LYS A 130 -9.88 -10.73 33.99
C LYS A 130 -11.10 -10.75 34.91
N GLN A 131 -11.66 -11.93 35.13
CA GLN A 131 -12.71 -12.12 36.14
C GLN A 131 -12.18 -11.55 37.46
N ALA A 132 -12.72 -10.42 37.88
CA ALA A 132 -12.49 -9.92 39.23
C ALA A 132 -13.16 -10.94 40.16
N SER A 133 -12.32 -11.66 40.90
CA SER A 133 -12.70 -12.57 41.97
C SER A 133 -13.74 -11.90 42.87
N GLN A 134 -14.94 -12.49 42.93
CA GLN A 134 -15.97 -12.13 43.88
C GLN A 134 -15.41 -12.34 45.30
N ALA A 135 -15.32 -11.24 46.05
CA ALA A 135 -15.08 -11.30 47.48
C ALA A 135 -16.30 -11.95 48.14
N VAL A 136 -16.01 -12.95 48.97
CA VAL A 136 -16.94 -13.67 49.83
C VAL A 136 -17.46 -12.69 50.88
N GLU A 137 -18.77 -12.50 50.96
CA GLU A 137 -19.41 -12.01 52.18
C GLU A 137 -20.58 -12.95 52.47
N GLU A 138 -20.36 -13.77 53.50
CA GLU A 138 -21.37 -14.61 54.13
C GLU A 138 -22.41 -13.71 54.81
N THR A 139 -23.69 -14.02 54.64
CA THR A 139 -24.63 -13.94 55.75
C THR A 139 -25.77 -14.91 55.48
N GLU A 140 -25.93 -15.80 56.46
CA GLU A 140 -26.86 -16.90 56.56
C GLU A 140 -28.30 -16.38 56.72
N ASP A 141 -29.28 -17.08 56.12
CA ASP A 141 -30.47 -17.52 56.84
C ASP A 141 -31.25 -18.57 56.02
N GLU A 142 -31.62 -19.65 56.72
CA GLU A 142 -32.35 -20.86 56.31
C GLU A 142 -33.83 -20.55 55.97
N GLU A 143 -34.71 -21.36 55.36
CA GLU A 143 -34.78 -22.77 54.96
C GLU A 143 -36.03 -22.89 54.02
N MET A 144 -36.05 -23.83 53.05
CA MET A 144 -37.17 -24.78 52.78
C MET A 144 -37.16 -25.36 51.35
N ALA A 145 -36.79 -26.65 51.29
CA ALA A 145 -37.33 -27.77 50.51
C ALA A 145 -37.56 -27.68 48.97
N ASP A 146 -36.78 -28.50 48.25
CA ASP A 146 -36.99 -29.03 46.87
C ASP A 146 -38.10 -30.12 46.86
N PRO A 147 -38.74 -30.51 45.72
CA PRO A 147 -38.05 -31.19 44.62
C PRO A 147 -38.51 -30.87 43.16
N ASN A 148 -37.53 -30.75 42.27
CA ASN A 148 -37.49 -30.84 40.78
C ASN A 148 -38.24 -32.10 40.17
N PRO A 149 -38.64 -32.20 38.86
CA PRO A 149 -37.77 -32.16 37.66
C PRO A 149 -38.26 -31.40 36.37
N LYS A 150 -37.26 -30.81 35.67
CA LYS A 150 -37.15 -30.32 34.24
C LYS A 150 -37.73 -31.25 33.14
N PRO A 151 -37.85 -30.89 31.81
CA PRO A 151 -37.03 -29.95 30.98
C PRO A 151 -37.85 -29.07 29.97
N THR A 152 -37.38 -28.00 29.34
CA THR A 152 -36.44 -27.92 28.19
C THR A 152 -36.44 -26.44 27.74
N GLN A 153 -35.30 -25.77 27.60
CA GLN A 153 -35.20 -24.55 26.78
C GLN A 153 -33.93 -24.58 25.94
N GLU A 154 -34.14 -24.39 24.64
CA GLU A 154 -33.17 -24.45 23.56
C GLU A 154 -32.14 -23.31 23.66
N PRO A 155 -30.86 -23.53 23.33
CA PRO A 155 -29.90 -22.45 23.19
C PRO A 155 -30.15 -21.75 21.84
N LYS A 156 -30.59 -20.49 21.87
CA LYS A 156 -30.47 -19.60 20.70
C LYS A 156 -29.01 -19.22 20.52
N THR A 157 -28.30 -20.04 19.75
CA THR A 157 -27.04 -19.66 19.10
C THR A 157 -27.35 -18.58 18.06
N GLN A 158 -27.21 -17.31 18.42
CA GLN A 158 -27.01 -16.27 17.41
C GLN A 158 -25.52 -16.28 17.05
N VAL A 159 -25.21 -17.07 16.02
CA VAL A 159 -23.94 -16.99 15.30
C VAL A 159 -23.86 -15.59 14.69
N PRO A 160 -22.79 -14.79 14.89
CA PRO A 160 -22.59 -13.59 14.12
C PRO A 160 -22.41 -13.97 12.66
N LEU A 161 -23.36 -13.56 11.83
CA LEU A 161 -23.38 -13.78 10.38
C LEU A 161 -22.38 -12.80 9.72
N ASN A 162 -21.08 -13.00 9.95
CA ASN A 162 -19.96 -12.52 9.11
C ASN A 162 -18.61 -12.80 9.79
N ALA A 163 -18.24 -14.07 9.86
CA ALA A 163 -16.94 -14.51 10.38
C ALA A 163 -15.83 -14.57 9.30
N SER A 164 -16.15 -14.31 8.02
CA SER A 164 -15.22 -14.51 6.91
C SER A 164 -14.14 -13.44 6.77
N GLN A 165 -14.21 -12.32 7.51
CA GLN A 165 -13.28 -11.18 7.32
C GLN A 165 -12.87 -10.46 8.61
N GLN A 166 -13.02 -11.09 9.78
CA GLN A 166 -12.63 -10.49 11.06
C GLN A 166 -11.21 -10.94 11.45
N VAL A 167 -10.31 -9.98 11.65
CA VAL A 167 -8.95 -10.26 12.14
C VAL A 167 -8.91 -10.03 13.65
N SER A 168 -8.62 -11.07 14.43
CA SER A 168 -8.51 -10.98 15.88
C SER A 168 -7.10 -10.58 16.31
N PHE A 169 -6.98 -9.56 17.16
CA PHE A 169 -5.71 -9.18 17.77
C PHE A 169 -5.76 -9.45 19.28
N SER A 170 -4.75 -10.18 19.79
CA SER A 170 -4.55 -10.35 21.22
C SER A 170 -3.79 -9.15 21.78
N LEU A 171 -4.39 -8.45 22.74
CA LEU A 171 -3.70 -7.40 23.48
C LEU A 171 -2.77 -8.07 24.51
N GLY A 172 -1.49 -8.21 24.17
CA GLY A 172 -0.47 -8.67 25.10
C GLY A 172 -0.43 -7.78 26.34
N ALA A 173 -0.32 -8.39 27.53
CA ALA A 173 -0.23 -7.69 28.79
C ALA A 173 0.93 -6.66 28.77
N LYS A 174 0.65 -5.42 29.20
CA LYS A 174 1.67 -4.38 29.38
C LYS A 174 2.84 -4.96 30.19
N ARG A 175 4.02 -5.06 29.58
CA ARG A 175 5.26 -5.27 30.35
C ARG A 175 5.39 -4.10 31.34
N PRO A 176 5.64 -4.37 32.63
CA PRO A 176 5.81 -3.29 33.60
C PRO A 176 7.02 -2.46 33.16
N ARG A 177 6.84 -1.14 33.05
CA ARG A 177 7.96 -0.21 32.85
C ARG A 177 8.87 -0.35 34.07
N GLY A 178 10.11 -0.77 33.87
CA GLY A 178 11.14 -0.72 34.90
C GLY A 178 11.27 0.73 35.39
N SER A 179 11.13 0.92 36.69
CA SER A 179 11.51 2.17 37.36
C SER A 179 13.02 2.32 37.26
N ILE A 180 13.46 3.57 37.03
CA ILE A 180 14.82 4.04 37.33
C ILE A 180 15.13 3.79 38.81
#